data_AF-A0A2S9INQ4-F1
#
_entry.id   AF-A0A2S9INQ4-F1
#
_cell.length_a   1.000
_cell.length_b   1.000
_cell.length_c   1.000
_cell.angle_alpha   90.00
_cell.angle_beta   90.00
_cell.angle_gamma   90.00
#
_symmetry.space_group_name_H-M   'P 1'
#
loop_
_entity.id
_entity.type
_entity.pdbx_description
1 polymer ?
#
loop_
_entity_poly.entity_id
_entity_poly.type
_entity_poly.pdbx_seq_one_letter_code
_entity_poly.pdbx_strand_id
1 'polypeptide(L)'
;MTPTLKGDRDYALMRPVSTYRGEGIYCVSDGIGFDFFRVEATMDGKRGLRLFGDNEMYADRFYTIEEFDCCVLGIVVVDLKVRNERLLAAA
;
A
#
# COMPACT_ATOMS: atom_id res chain seq x y z
N MET A 1 6.35 -0.22 -4.35
CA MET A 1 6.88 0.58 -3.21
C MET A 1 8.40 0.49 -2.98
N THR A 2 9.21 -0.01 -3.92
CA THR A 2 10.68 0.08 -3.79
C THR A 2 11.11 1.55 -3.90
N PRO A 3 11.95 2.09 -2.98
CA PRO A 3 12.80 1.38 -2.01
C PRO A 3 12.20 1.16 -0.60
N THR A 4 11.06 1.78 -0.27
CA THR A 4 10.46 1.73 1.08
C THR A 4 10.05 0.32 1.48
N LEU A 5 9.38 -0.41 0.59
CA LEU A 5 9.02 -1.83 0.73
C LEU A 5 9.49 -2.59 -0.50
N LYS A 6 10.50 -3.44 -0.32
CA LYS A 6 11.05 -4.29 -1.37
C LYS A 6 10.34 -5.63 -1.36
N GLY A 7 9.77 -5.98 -2.51
CA GLY A 7 9.19 -7.30 -2.74
C GLY A 7 10.17 -8.41 -2.40
N ASP A 8 9.65 -9.53 -1.90
CA ASP A 8 10.37 -10.75 -1.51
C ASP A 8 11.44 -10.59 -0.43
N ARG A 9 11.54 -9.42 0.22
CA ARG A 9 12.58 -9.14 1.24
C ARG A 9 12.05 -8.46 2.49
N ASP A 10 11.17 -7.50 2.31
CA ASP A 10 10.59 -6.75 3.41
C ASP A 10 9.22 -7.29 3.79
N TYR A 11 8.90 -7.22 5.08
CA TYR A 11 7.59 -7.59 5.60
C TYR A 11 6.87 -6.34 6.10
N ALA A 12 5.55 -6.38 6.14
CA ALA A 12 4.74 -5.30 6.68
C ALA A 12 3.74 -5.86 7.69
N LEU A 13 3.64 -5.22 8.86
CA LEU A 13 2.53 -5.46 9.77
C LEU A 13 1.36 -4.60 9.31
N MET A 14 0.25 -5.23 8.99
CA MET A 14 -0.95 -4.55 8.51
C MET A 14 -2.10 -4.66 9.50
N ARG A 15 -2.87 -3.59 9.60
CA ARG A 15 -4.20 -3.60 10.21
C ARG A 15 -5.24 -3.75 9.09
N PRO A 16 -6.10 -4.79 9.14
CA PRO A 16 -7.20 -4.91 8.19
C PRO A 16 -8.13 -3.70 8.28
N VAL A 17 -8.44 -3.11 7.14
CA VAL A 17 -9.41 -2.01 7.00
C VAL A 17 -10.16 -2.19 5.70
N SER A 18 -11.43 -1.81 5.70
CA SER A 18 -12.31 -1.84 4.52
C SER A 18 -12.70 -0.43 4.07
N THR A 19 -12.12 0.61 4.67
CA THR A 19 -12.38 2.00 4.32
C THR A 19 -11.11 2.82 4.47
N TYR A 20 -11.01 3.96 3.78
CA TYR A 20 -9.95 4.93 3.99
C TYR A 20 -9.88 5.43 5.46
N ARG A 21 -8.67 5.46 6.03
CA ARG A 21 -8.40 5.86 7.43
C ARG A 21 -7.33 6.95 7.57
N GLY A 22 -7.13 7.74 6.51
CA GLY A 22 -6.11 8.79 6.45
C GLY A 22 -4.89 8.37 5.64
N GLU A 23 -3.92 9.27 5.52
CA GLU A 23 -2.75 9.06 4.68
C GLU A 23 -1.85 7.94 5.20
N GLY A 24 -1.24 7.19 4.28
CA GLY A 24 -0.37 6.07 4.66
C GLY A 24 -0.12 5.10 3.51
N ILE A 25 0.50 3.97 3.81
CA ILE A 25 0.70 2.89 2.85
C ILE A 25 -0.42 1.87 3.03
N TYR A 26 -1.12 1.56 1.96
CA TYR A 26 -2.23 0.61 1.96
C TYR A 26 -1.93 -0.57 1.04
N CYS A 27 -2.46 -1.73 1.42
CA CYS A 27 -2.57 -2.88 0.56
C CYS A 27 -3.92 -2.82 -0.15
N VAL A 28 -3.88 -2.82 -1.49
CA VAL A 28 -5.05 -2.69 -2.35
C VAL A 28 -5.07 -3.86 -3.33
N SER A 29 -6.23 -4.51 -3.48
CA SER A 29 -6.41 -5.54 -4.49
C SER A 29 -6.77 -4.94 -5.84
N ASP A 30 -6.21 -5.47 -6.92
CA ASP A 30 -6.59 -5.13 -8.30
C ASP A 30 -7.43 -6.23 -8.97
N GLY A 31 -7.92 -7.19 -8.19
CA GLY A 31 -8.71 -8.34 -8.66
C GLY A 31 -7.88 -9.50 -9.20
N ILE A 32 -6.59 -9.30 -9.51
CA ILE A 32 -5.67 -10.38 -9.93
C ILE A 32 -4.71 -10.71 -8.77
N GLY A 33 -4.32 -9.71 -8.01
CA GLY A 33 -3.54 -9.85 -6.80
C GLY A 33 -3.76 -8.67 -5.88
N PHE A 34 -2.67 -8.26 -5.25
CA PHE A 34 -2.63 -7.07 -4.42
C PHE A 34 -1.27 -6.40 -4.56
N ASP A 35 -1.25 -5.09 -4.35
CA ASP A 35 -0.02 -4.31 -4.29
C ASP A 35 -0.14 -3.23 -3.21
N PHE A 36 1.00 -2.64 -2.86
CA PHE A 36 1.10 -1.57 -1.89
C PHE A 36 1.19 -0.22 -2.59
N PHE A 37 0.42 0.73 -2.09
CA PHE A 37 0.43 2.11 -2.57
C PHE A 37 0.51 3.06 -1.38
N ARG A 38 1.27 4.14 -1.55
CA ARG A 38 1.08 5.33 -0.71
C ARG A 38 -0.22 6.00 -1.15
N VAL A 39 -1.06 6.35 -0.19
CA VAL A 39 -2.39 6.91 -0.41
C VAL A 39 -2.49 8.25 0.28
N GLU A 40 -2.81 9.28 -0.50
CA GLU A 40 -2.98 10.66 -0.03
C GLU A 40 -4.31 11.23 -0.52
N ALA A 41 -4.92 12.11 0.28
CA ALA A 41 -6.15 12.78 -0.13
C ALA A 41 -5.86 13.86 -1.18
N THR A 42 -6.65 13.92 -2.23
CA THR A 42 -6.53 15.00 -3.22
C THR A 42 -7.12 16.30 -2.65
N MET A 43 -6.36 17.39 -2.71
CA MET A 43 -6.82 18.72 -2.28
C MET A 43 -7.60 19.47 -3.37
N ASP A 44 -8.04 18.78 -4.41
CA ASP A 44 -8.74 19.36 -5.58
C ASP A 44 -10.24 19.60 -5.36
N GLY A 45 -10.72 19.44 -4.12
CA GLY A 45 -12.12 19.63 -3.74
C GLY A 45 -13.05 18.48 -4.15
N LYS A 46 -12.54 17.45 -4.84
CA LYS A 46 -13.34 16.30 -5.31
C LYS A 46 -13.36 15.12 -4.34
N ARG A 47 -12.69 15.25 -3.18
CA ARG A 47 -12.54 14.18 -2.16
C ARG A 47 -12.02 12.87 -2.77
N GLY A 48 -11.06 12.98 -3.68
CA GLY A 48 -10.39 11.83 -4.29
C GLY A 48 -9.19 11.36 -3.47
N LEU A 49 -8.65 10.23 -3.87
CA LEU A 49 -7.44 9.63 -3.32
C LEU A 49 -6.43 9.42 -4.45
N ARG A 50 -5.20 9.87 -4.21
CA ARG A 50 -4.05 9.57 -5.08
C ARG A 50 -3.33 8.37 -4.50
N LEU A 51 -3.19 7.33 -5.32
CA LEU A 51 -2.44 6.12 -5.01
C LEU A 51 -1.17 6.13 -5.85
N PHE A 52 -0.01 6.07 -5.22
CA PHE A 52 1.27 6.13 -5.92
C PHE A 52 2.34 5.27 -5.27
N GLY A 53 3.33 4.89 -6.06
CA GLY A 53 4.49 4.15 -5.61
C GLY A 53 5.73 5.03 -5.56
N ASP A 54 6.77 4.58 -4.84
CA ASP A 54 8.05 5.31 -4.79
C ASP A 54 8.92 5.13 -6.05
N ASN A 55 8.50 4.29 -7.01
CA ASN A 55 9.21 4.09 -8.26
C ASN A 55 8.56 4.93 -9.36
N GLU A 56 9.26 5.97 -9.79
CA GLU A 56 8.80 6.97 -10.78
C GLU A 56 8.43 6.38 -12.14
N MET A 57 8.83 5.14 -12.44
CA MET A 57 8.43 4.45 -13.67
C MET A 57 6.95 4.05 -13.69
N TYR A 58 6.29 4.02 -12.54
CA TYR A 58 4.88 3.67 -12.44
C TYR A 58 4.03 4.93 -12.30
N ALA A 59 2.99 5.02 -13.14
CA ALA A 59 2.03 6.12 -13.07
C ALA A 59 1.15 6.02 -11.83
N ASP A 60 0.81 7.19 -11.28
CA ASP A 60 -0.15 7.31 -10.20
C ASP A 60 -1.55 6.85 -10.64
N ARG A 61 -2.33 6.40 -9.67
CA ARG A 61 -3.76 6.11 -9.82
C ARG A 61 -4.56 7.11 -9.00
N PHE A 62 -5.74 7.47 -9.49
CA PHE A 62 -6.65 8.38 -8.81
C PHE A 62 -7.99 7.69 -8.66
N TYR A 63 -8.40 7.45 -7.42
CA TYR A 63 -9.66 6.80 -7.07
C TYR A 63 -10.58 7.77 -6.33
N THR A 64 -11.89 7.56 -6.43
CA THR A 64 -12.81 8.07 -5.41
C THR A 64 -12.66 7.27 -4.11
N ILE A 65 -13.24 7.76 -3.01
CA ILE A 65 -13.26 7.03 -1.75
C ILE A 65 -14.01 5.70 -1.92
N GLU A 66 -15.10 5.69 -2.67
CA GLU A 66 -15.93 4.50 -2.89
C GLU A 66 -15.17 3.43 -3.69
N GLU A 67 -14.44 3.84 -4.74
CA GLU A 67 -13.59 2.93 -5.51
C GLU A 67 -12.49 2.32 -4.64
N PHE A 68 -11.87 3.14 -3.78
CA PHE A 68 -10.85 2.69 -2.85
C PHE A 68 -11.39 1.72 -1.79
N ASP A 69 -12.52 2.05 -1.17
CA ASP A 69 -13.16 1.23 -0.13
C ASP A 69 -13.59 -0.14 -0.67
N CYS A 70 -13.88 -0.26 -1.97
CA CYS A 70 -14.18 -1.54 -2.62
C CYS A 70 -12.97 -2.49 -2.74
N CYS A 71 -11.74 -1.98 -2.71
CA CYS A 71 -10.54 -2.75 -3.04
C CYS A 71 -9.46 -2.75 -1.95
N VAL A 72 -9.58 -1.90 -0.93
CA VAL A 72 -8.63 -1.84 0.17
C VAL A 72 -8.73 -3.09 1.06
N LEU A 73 -7.57 -3.65 1.39
CA LEU A 73 -7.44 -4.83 2.26
C LEU A 73 -6.92 -4.47 3.65
N GLY A 74 -6.07 -3.45 3.73
CA GLY A 74 -5.38 -3.10 4.98
C GLY A 74 -4.51 -1.86 4.86
N ILE A 75 -4.17 -1.29 6.00
CA ILE A 75 -3.18 -0.21 6.14
C ILE A 75 -1.93 -0.77 6.82
N VAL A 76 -0.76 -0.43 6.29
CA VAL A 76 0.53 -0.75 6.90
C VAL A 76 0.70 0.09 8.16
N VAL A 77 0.98 -0.60 9.26
CA VAL A 77 1.23 0.02 10.57
C VAL A 77 2.73 0.10 10.85
N VAL A 78 3.49 -0.91 10.41
CA VAL A 78 4.93 -1.00 10.63
C VAL A 78 5.60 -1.69 9.45
N ASP A 79 6.71 -1.11 8.97
CA ASP A 79 7.63 -1.75 8.04
C ASP A 79 8.66 -2.60 8.81
N LEU A 80 8.83 -3.86 8.43
CA LEU A 80 9.73 -4.80 9.08
C LEU A 80 10.89 -5.14 8.14
N LYS A 81 12.07 -4.61 8.48
CA LYS A 81 13.32 -4.93 7.78
C LYS A 81 13.96 -6.19 8.33
N VAL A 82 14.14 -7.18 7.48
CA VAL A 82 14.81 -8.41 7.83
C VAL A 82 16.31 -8.16 7.95
N ARG A 83 16.89 -8.52 9.11
CA ARG A 83 18.35 -8.43 9.31
C ARG A 83 19.11 -9.63 8.77
N ASN A 84 18.48 -10.81 8.76
CA ASN A 84 19.08 -12.05 8.29
C ASN A 84 18.02 -12.90 7.59
N GLU A 85 18.00 -12.84 6.26
CA GLU A 85 17.02 -13.53 5.41
C GLU A 85 17.08 -15.06 5.56
N ARG A 86 18.25 -15.62 5.91
CA ARG A 86 18.44 -17.08 6.04
C ARG A 86 17.62 -17.69 7.18
N LEU A 87 17.32 -16.92 8.22
CA LEU A 87 16.54 -17.40 9.36
C LEU A 87 15.04 -17.45 9.05
N LEU A 88 14.56 -16.70 8.05
CA LEU A 88 13.18 -16.73 7.59
C LEU A 88 12.94 -17.83 6.56
N ALA A 89 13.94 -18.15 5.73
CA ALA A 89 13.84 -19.19 4.71
C ALA A 89 13.88 -20.64 5.26
N ALA A 90 14.17 -20.82 6.55
CA ALA A 90 14.35 -22.13 7.18
C ALA A 90 13.06 -22.72 7.80
N ALA A 91 11.90 -22.12 7.55
CA ALA A 91 10.59 -22.52 8.10
C ALA A 91 9.69 -23.19 7.05
#